data_AF-A0AAI9C7E5-F1
#
_entry.id   AF-A0AAI9C7E5-F1
#
_cell.length_a   1.000
_cell.length_b   1.000
_cell.length_c   1.000
_cell.angle_alpha   90.00
_cell.angle_beta   90.00
_cell.angle_gamma   90.00
#
_symmetry.space_group_name_H-M   'P 1'
#
loop_
_entity.id
_entity.type
_entity.pdbx_description
1 polymer ?
#
loop_
_entity_poly.entity_id
_entity_poly.type
_entity_poly.pdbx_seq_one_letter_code
_entity_poly.pdbx_strand_id
1 'polypeptide(L)'
;MDKPTLAEEMALIYSVKAKAADYAQKRNEEALKVMVDEVCVLTGVRFRSRLLEQPTSRCVSEVKALCENTTDLDIGNQIISRTGVGSVECRSSFPQQFGDLLDMSIPPIMPVLSSIFMGRLSERFGLGEDVVASVQRARVERKPVEISSIRDDYVEFNVKGDDENRWYVPLKDVLLEGNGRAISMDSALAQMSARIQPVVQQQLNF
;
A
#
# COMPACT_ATOMS: atom_id res chain seq x y z
N MET A 1 -20.74 -11.93 -0.10
CA MET A 1 -19.28 -11.93 -0.33
C MET A 1 -18.65 -12.75 0.76
N ASP A 2 -17.92 -13.79 0.38
CA ASP A 2 -17.11 -14.55 1.32
C ASP A 2 -15.85 -13.76 1.70
N LYS A 3 -15.37 -13.94 2.92
CA LYS A 3 -14.17 -13.26 3.41
C LYS A 3 -12.94 -13.95 2.82
N PRO A 4 -12.03 -13.22 2.15
CA PRO A 4 -10.76 -13.79 1.73
C PRO A 4 -9.96 -14.32 2.91
N THR A 5 -9.32 -15.47 2.73
CA THR A 5 -8.47 -16.09 3.74
C THR A 5 -7.05 -15.50 3.70
N LEU A 6 -6.38 -15.53 4.85
CA LEU A 6 -4.96 -15.13 4.93
C LEU A 6 -4.08 -15.97 3.99
N ALA A 7 -4.42 -17.25 3.79
CA ALA A 7 -3.68 -18.14 2.90
C ALA A 7 -3.75 -17.69 1.43
N GLU A 8 -4.92 -17.23 0.97
CA GLU A 8 -5.10 -16.69 -0.38
C GLU A 8 -4.29 -15.40 -0.59
N GLU A 9 -4.31 -14.51 0.40
CA GLU A 9 -3.52 -13.28 0.37
C GLU A 9 -2.01 -13.59 0.30
N MET A 10 -1.52 -14.51 1.14
CA MET A 10 -0.11 -14.91 1.15
C MET A 10 0.32 -15.57 -0.16
N ALA A 11 -0.52 -16.45 -0.73
CA ALA A 11 -0.24 -17.09 -2.00
C ALA A 11 -0.06 -16.06 -3.13
N LEU A 12 -0.92 -15.04 -3.18
CA LEU A 12 -0.80 -13.93 -4.14
C LEU A 12 0.48 -13.12 -3.92
N ILE A 13 0.83 -12.80 -2.67
CA ILE A 13 2.06 -12.06 -2.36
C ILE A 13 3.30 -12.82 -2.86
N TYR A 14 3.40 -14.12 -2.59
CA TYR A 14 4.54 -14.92 -3.05
C TYR A 14 4.58 -15.03 -4.58
N SER A 15 3.42 -15.21 -5.21
CA SER A 15 3.30 -15.26 -6.66
C SER A 15 3.77 -13.97 -7.33
N VAL A 16 3.32 -12.81 -6.81
CA VAL A 16 3.71 -11.49 -7.31
C VAL A 16 5.22 -11.28 -7.17
N LYS A 17 5.81 -11.62 -6.03
CA LYS A 17 7.26 -11.49 -5.81
C LYS A 17 8.07 -12.37 -6.77
N ALA A 18 7.63 -13.60 -7.01
CA ALA A 18 8.29 -14.51 -7.95
C ALA A 18 8.26 -13.98 -9.39
N LYS A 19 7.12 -13.44 -9.83
CA LYS A 19 6.99 -12.84 -11.18
C LYS A 19 7.77 -11.54 -11.33
N ALA A 20 7.83 -10.71 -10.29
CA ALA A 20 8.67 -9.52 -10.26
C ALA A 20 10.14 -9.87 -10.48
N ALA A 21 10.62 -10.92 -9.80
CA ALA A 21 11.98 -11.42 -9.96
C ALA A 21 12.23 -11.98 -11.38
N ASP A 22 11.28 -12.75 -11.93
CA ASP A 22 11.39 -13.28 -13.30
C ASP A 22 11.45 -12.15 -14.34
N TYR A 23 10.61 -11.12 -14.21
CA TYR A 23 10.67 -9.94 -15.08
C TYR A 23 11.97 -9.16 -14.93
N ALA A 24 12.45 -8.93 -13.71
CA ALA A 24 13.71 -8.23 -13.47
C ALA A 24 14.90 -8.95 -14.12
N GLN A 25 14.93 -10.28 -14.06
CA GLN A 25 16.03 -11.09 -14.61
C GLN A 25 15.92 -11.31 -16.13
N LYS A 26 14.72 -11.58 -16.63
CA LYS A 26 14.51 -12.10 -18.00
C LYS A 26 13.76 -11.14 -18.92
N ARG A 27 13.27 -10.00 -18.40
CA ARG A 27 12.39 -9.07 -19.14
C ARG A 27 11.17 -9.78 -19.75
N ASN A 28 10.60 -10.73 -19.01
CA ASN A 28 9.45 -11.51 -19.43
C ASN A 28 8.15 -10.67 -19.34
N GLU A 29 7.71 -10.11 -20.47
CA GLU A 29 6.52 -9.26 -20.55
C GLU A 29 5.22 -9.97 -20.13
N GLU A 30 5.10 -11.28 -20.34
CA GLU A 30 3.92 -12.04 -19.90
C GLU A 30 3.91 -12.15 -18.37
N ALA A 31 5.07 -12.37 -17.74
CA ALA A 31 5.18 -12.35 -16.28
C ALA A 31 4.85 -10.96 -15.71
N LEU A 32 5.22 -9.88 -16.39
CA LEU A 32 4.85 -8.52 -16.01
C LEU A 32 3.33 -8.33 -16.05
N LYS A 33 2.68 -8.73 -17.14
CA LYS A 33 1.22 -8.60 -17.28
C LYS A 33 0.47 -9.36 -16.18
N VAL A 34 0.81 -10.64 -15.98
CA VAL A 34 0.17 -11.47 -14.94
C VAL A 34 0.45 -10.91 -13.54
N MET A 35 1.67 -10.40 -13.29
CA MET A 35 2.00 -9.75 -12.03
C MET A 35 1.12 -8.53 -11.75
N VAL A 36 0.87 -7.69 -12.76
CA VAL A 36 -0.01 -6.52 -12.62
C VAL A 36 -1.43 -6.94 -12.26
N ASP A 37 -1.99 -7.94 -12.94
CA ASP A 37 -3.32 -8.46 -12.63
C ASP A 37 -3.38 -9.02 -11.20
N GLU A 38 -2.37 -9.79 -10.77
CA GLU A 38 -2.30 -10.34 -9.42
C GLU A 38 -2.15 -9.27 -8.34
N VAL A 39 -1.43 -8.19 -8.61
CA VAL A 39 -1.34 -7.01 -7.71
C VAL A 39 -2.70 -6.34 -7.56
N CYS A 40 -3.44 -6.20 -8.65
CA CYS A 40 -4.79 -5.64 -8.61
C CYS A 40 -5.74 -6.57 -7.83
N VAL A 41 -5.73 -7.87 -8.10
CA VAL A 41 -6.50 -8.84 -7.31
C VAL A 41 -6.16 -8.75 -5.82
N LEU A 42 -4.87 -8.73 -5.47
CA LEU A 42 -4.41 -8.62 -4.08
C LEU A 42 -4.92 -7.33 -3.40
N THR A 43 -4.87 -6.20 -4.12
CA THR A 43 -5.36 -4.91 -3.63
C THR A 43 -6.87 -4.95 -3.38
N GLY A 44 -7.65 -5.50 -4.31
CA GLY A 44 -9.11 -5.65 -4.16
C GLY A 44 -9.50 -6.59 -3.02
N VAL A 45 -8.82 -7.74 -2.92
CA VAL A 45 -8.98 -8.71 -1.83
C VAL A 45 -8.75 -8.05 -0.47
N ARG A 46 -7.64 -7.32 -0.32
CA ARG A 46 -7.30 -6.58 0.90
C ARG A 46 -8.36 -5.54 1.25
N PHE A 47 -8.78 -4.76 0.27
CA PHE A 47 -9.83 -3.75 0.44
C PHE A 47 -11.12 -4.39 0.94
N ARG A 48 -11.60 -5.44 0.26
CA ARG A 48 -12.85 -6.13 0.58
C ARG A 48 -12.81 -6.77 1.96
N SER A 49 -11.72 -7.44 2.32
CA SER A 49 -11.54 -8.01 3.66
C SER A 49 -11.68 -6.94 4.73
N ARG A 50 -10.96 -5.82 4.59
CA ARG A 50 -11.00 -4.71 5.55
C ARG A 50 -12.36 -4.03 5.60
N LEU A 51 -13.05 -3.91 4.47
CA LEU A 51 -14.39 -3.34 4.38
C LEU A 51 -15.42 -4.21 5.10
N LEU A 52 -15.31 -5.55 4.99
CA LEU A 52 -16.19 -6.49 5.67
C LEU A 52 -16.01 -6.48 7.19
N GLU A 53 -14.80 -6.16 7.66
CA GLU A 53 -14.45 -6.05 9.09
C GLU A 53 -14.91 -4.74 9.74
N GLN A 54 -15.29 -3.73 8.95
CA GLN A 54 -15.78 -2.47 9.52
C GLN A 54 -17.15 -2.66 10.18
N PRO A 55 -17.40 -2.00 11.33
CA PRO A 55 -18.74 -1.92 11.90
C PRO A 55 -19.74 -1.42 10.86
N THR A 56 -20.88 -2.12 10.72
CA THR A 56 -21.91 -1.74 9.76
C THR A 56 -22.41 -0.33 10.07
N SER A 57 -22.06 0.60 9.18
CA SER A 57 -22.51 1.98 9.17
C SER A 57 -23.13 2.28 7.80
N ARG A 58 -23.89 3.37 7.70
CA ARG A 58 -24.46 3.81 6.41
C ARG A 58 -23.39 3.91 5.31
N CYS A 59 -22.25 4.52 5.62
CA CYS A 59 -21.11 4.63 4.70
C CYS A 59 -20.59 3.26 4.27
N VAL A 60 -20.40 2.33 5.20
CA VAL A 60 -19.91 0.97 4.89
C VAL A 60 -20.91 0.22 4.00
N SER A 61 -22.21 0.36 4.25
CA SER A 61 -23.26 -0.25 3.41
C SER A 61 -23.31 0.34 2.00
N GLU A 62 -23.18 1.67 1.87
CA GLU A 62 -23.12 2.35 0.57
C GLU A 62 -21.91 1.90 -0.25
N VAL A 63 -20.73 1.81 0.38
CA VAL A 63 -19.51 1.29 -0.27
C VAL A 63 -19.65 -0.19 -0.65
N LYS A 64 -20.25 -1.02 0.22
CA LYS A 64 -20.52 -2.43 -0.09
C LYS A 64 -21.42 -2.56 -1.33
N ALA A 65 -22.45 -1.72 -1.45
CA ALA A 65 -23.32 -1.70 -2.61
C ALA A 65 -22.58 -1.27 -3.89
N LEU A 66 -21.68 -0.28 -3.81
CA LEU A 66 -20.83 0.12 -4.94
C LEU A 66 -19.94 -1.02 -5.45
N CYS A 67 -19.54 -1.94 -4.55
CA CYS A 67 -18.62 -3.03 -4.86
C CYS A 67 -19.32 -4.38 -5.09
N GLU A 68 -20.66 -4.44 -5.02
CA GLU A 68 -21.42 -5.69 -4.95
C GLU A 68 -21.22 -6.57 -6.18
N ASN A 69 -21.16 -5.95 -7.36
CA ASN A 69 -21.03 -6.61 -8.65
C ASN A 69 -19.65 -6.41 -9.30
N THR A 70 -18.66 -5.99 -8.53
CA THR A 70 -17.31 -5.66 -9.02
C THR A 70 -16.33 -6.76 -8.60
N THR A 71 -15.47 -7.24 -9.50
CA THR A 71 -14.47 -8.26 -9.14
C THR A 71 -13.34 -7.65 -8.30
N ASP A 72 -12.57 -8.47 -7.56
CA ASP A 72 -11.41 -7.95 -6.81
C ASP A 72 -10.35 -7.35 -7.74
N LEU A 73 -10.18 -7.91 -8.94
CA LEU A 73 -9.33 -7.35 -9.99
C LEU A 73 -9.78 -5.93 -10.37
N ASP A 74 -11.07 -5.73 -10.63
CA ASP A 74 -11.63 -4.43 -11.00
C ASP A 74 -11.55 -3.42 -9.86
N ILE A 75 -11.81 -3.84 -8.61
CA ILE A 75 -11.65 -3.00 -7.43
C ILE A 75 -10.19 -2.56 -7.29
N GLY A 76 -9.23 -3.49 -7.36
CA GLY A 76 -7.82 -3.16 -7.25
C GLY A 76 -7.35 -2.22 -8.36
N ASN A 77 -7.78 -2.46 -9.59
CA ASN A 77 -7.52 -1.57 -10.72
C ASN A 77 -8.05 -0.16 -10.45
N GLN A 78 -9.28 -0.03 -9.95
CA GLN A 78 -9.89 1.25 -9.59
C GLN A 78 -9.11 1.98 -8.49
N ILE A 79 -8.66 1.26 -7.47
CA ILE A 79 -7.86 1.81 -6.36
C ILE A 79 -6.50 2.32 -6.85
N ILE A 80 -5.78 1.50 -7.61
CA ILE A 80 -4.44 1.83 -8.11
C ILE A 80 -4.50 3.00 -9.11
N SER A 81 -5.43 2.94 -10.06
CA SER A 81 -5.58 3.94 -11.13
C SER A 81 -6.34 5.21 -10.74
N ARG A 82 -6.90 5.28 -9.52
CA ARG A 82 -7.81 6.34 -9.05
C ARG A 82 -9.05 6.52 -9.93
N THR A 83 -9.69 5.43 -10.30
CA THR A 83 -10.95 5.44 -11.03
C THR A 83 -12.05 4.80 -10.19
N GLY A 84 -13.32 4.95 -10.58
CA GLY A 84 -14.45 4.34 -9.85
C GLY A 84 -14.40 4.59 -8.34
N VAL A 85 -14.34 3.52 -7.54
CA VAL A 85 -14.28 3.64 -6.06
C VAL A 85 -13.01 4.33 -5.54
N GLY A 86 -11.92 4.31 -6.32
CA GLY A 86 -10.66 5.00 -6.01
C GLY A 86 -10.60 6.44 -6.52
N SER A 87 -11.63 6.93 -7.23
CA SER A 87 -11.63 8.27 -7.82
C SER A 87 -11.67 9.38 -6.77
N VAL A 88 -11.23 10.57 -7.15
CA VAL A 88 -11.24 11.74 -6.25
C VAL A 88 -12.67 12.09 -5.85
N GLU A 89 -13.62 12.02 -6.78
CA GLU A 89 -15.04 12.28 -6.53
C GLU A 89 -15.62 11.28 -5.52
N CYS A 90 -15.33 9.98 -5.68
CA CYS A 90 -15.80 8.95 -4.77
C CYS A 90 -15.21 9.15 -3.38
N ARG A 91 -13.89 9.34 -3.29
CA ARG A 91 -13.18 9.57 -2.02
C ARG A 91 -13.68 10.80 -1.28
N SER A 92 -14.03 11.86 -2.00
CA SER A 92 -14.56 13.11 -1.41
C SER A 92 -16.01 12.99 -0.96
N SER A 93 -16.74 12.00 -1.46
CA SER A 93 -18.13 11.72 -1.10
C SER A 93 -18.26 10.88 0.18
N PHE A 94 -17.15 10.32 0.68
CA PHE A 94 -17.09 9.50 1.88
C PHE A 94 -16.16 10.10 2.95
N PRO A 95 -16.29 9.70 4.22
CA PRO A 95 -15.37 10.12 5.28
C PRO A 95 -13.92 9.71 4.98
N GLN A 96 -12.96 10.46 5.52
CA GLN A 96 -11.51 10.21 5.34
C GLN A 96 -11.10 8.75 5.62
N GLN A 97 -11.76 8.09 6.57
CA GLN A 97 -11.51 6.68 6.90
C GLN A 97 -11.66 5.75 5.69
N PHE A 98 -12.54 6.09 4.75
CA PHE A 98 -12.70 5.32 3.52
C PHE A 98 -11.50 5.49 2.59
N GLY A 99 -11.01 6.72 2.44
CA GLY A 99 -9.76 6.98 1.72
C GLY A 99 -8.58 6.24 2.34
N ASP A 100 -8.47 6.26 3.67
CA ASP A 100 -7.42 5.54 4.40
C ASP A 100 -7.54 4.02 4.18
N LEU A 101 -8.76 3.46 4.15
CA LEU A 101 -8.99 2.03 3.87
C LEU A 101 -8.60 1.62 2.44
N LEU A 102 -8.90 2.46 1.45
CA LEU A 102 -8.45 2.26 0.07
C LEU A 102 -6.92 2.30 -0.02
N ASP A 103 -6.29 3.32 0.55
CA ASP A 103 -4.85 3.50 0.44
C ASP A 103 -4.09 2.38 1.16
N MET A 104 -4.55 1.97 2.34
CA MET A 104 -3.96 0.84 3.09
C MET A 104 -4.16 -0.51 2.39
N SER A 105 -5.07 -0.62 1.41
CA SER A 105 -5.24 -1.83 0.59
C SER A 105 -4.12 -2.06 -0.41
N ILE A 106 -3.41 -1.01 -0.80
CA ILE A 106 -2.27 -1.07 -1.72
C ILE A 106 -1.13 -1.79 -1.00
N PRO A 107 -0.65 -2.95 -1.50
CA PRO A 107 0.42 -3.69 -0.85
C PRO A 107 1.78 -3.09 -1.25
N PRO A 108 2.53 -2.42 -0.34
CA PRO A 108 3.81 -1.81 -0.67
C PRO A 108 4.94 -2.87 -0.69
N ILE A 109 4.77 -3.92 -1.49
CA ILE A 109 5.64 -5.11 -1.54
C ILE A 109 6.73 -5.02 -2.63
N MET A 110 6.69 -3.95 -3.44
CA MET A 110 7.65 -3.68 -4.51
C MET A 110 7.76 -2.16 -4.75
N PRO A 111 8.83 -1.67 -5.40
CA PRO A 111 9.12 -0.23 -5.47
C PRO A 111 7.99 0.61 -6.07
N VAL A 112 7.35 0.13 -7.15
CA VAL A 112 6.24 0.84 -7.82
C VAL A 112 5.04 1.01 -6.88
N LEU A 113 4.69 -0.03 -6.12
CA LEU A 113 3.56 0.02 -5.18
C LEU A 113 3.90 0.84 -3.94
N SER A 114 5.15 0.75 -3.47
CA SER A 114 5.68 1.62 -2.42
C SER A 114 5.59 3.09 -2.85
N SER A 115 5.96 3.40 -4.09
CA SER A 115 5.86 4.76 -4.65
C SER A 115 4.41 5.26 -4.70
N ILE A 116 3.48 4.43 -5.19
CA ILE A 116 2.04 4.77 -5.20
C ILE A 116 1.56 5.03 -3.76
N PHE A 117 1.86 4.12 -2.83
CA PHE A 117 1.46 4.23 -1.43
C PHE A 117 2.07 5.47 -0.75
N MET A 118 3.33 5.79 -1.02
CA MET A 118 3.99 7.01 -0.55
C MET A 118 3.33 8.27 -1.11
N GLY A 119 2.89 8.25 -2.38
CA GLY A 119 2.06 9.31 -2.94
C GLY A 119 0.76 9.50 -2.17
N ARG A 120 0.10 8.40 -1.76
CA ARG A 120 -1.11 8.45 -0.92
C ARG A 120 -0.84 9.05 0.46
N LEU A 121 0.24 8.64 1.10
CA LEU A 121 0.70 9.22 2.38
C LEU A 121 0.97 10.72 2.23
N SER A 122 1.65 11.11 1.16
CA SER A 122 1.92 12.52 0.88
C SER A 122 0.64 13.35 0.80
N GLU A 123 -0.33 12.91 0.00
CA GLU A 123 -1.63 13.57 -0.13
C GLU A 123 -2.36 13.66 1.21
N ARG A 124 -2.39 12.53 1.95
CA ARG A 124 -3.09 12.41 3.23
C ARG A 124 -2.58 13.36 4.30
N PHE A 125 -1.27 13.61 4.33
CA PHE A 125 -0.63 14.45 5.34
C PHE A 125 -0.21 15.84 4.81
N GLY A 126 -0.46 16.11 3.53
CA GLY A 126 -0.18 17.39 2.88
C GLY A 126 1.32 17.68 2.72
N LEU A 127 2.11 16.65 2.44
CA LEU A 127 3.57 16.74 2.37
C LEU A 127 4.08 17.23 0.99
N GLY A 128 3.23 17.26 -0.05
CA GLY A 128 3.58 17.77 -1.38
C GLY A 128 4.27 16.76 -2.30
N GLU A 129 4.64 17.18 -3.52
CA GLU A 129 5.17 16.25 -4.55
C GLU A 129 6.60 15.78 -4.24
N ASP A 130 7.38 16.57 -3.50
CA ASP A 130 8.77 16.30 -3.14
C ASP A 130 8.91 15.62 -1.77
N VAL A 131 8.09 14.60 -1.48
CA VAL A 131 8.23 13.85 -0.22
C VAL A 131 9.56 13.12 -0.18
N VAL A 132 10.29 13.37 0.90
CA VAL A 132 11.53 12.65 1.21
C VAL A 132 11.26 11.76 2.42
N ALA A 133 11.57 10.46 2.26
CA ALA A 133 11.73 9.57 3.39
C ALA A 133 13.16 9.72 3.91
N SER A 134 13.33 10.39 5.04
CA SER A 134 14.62 10.55 5.71
C SER A 134 14.75 9.57 6.87
N VAL A 135 15.95 9.04 7.08
CA VAL A 135 16.25 8.15 8.22
C VAL A 135 16.79 9.02 9.35
N GLN A 136 16.04 9.16 10.44
CA GLN A 136 16.36 10.10 11.54
C GLN A 136 17.75 9.88 12.16
N ARG A 137 18.28 8.66 12.10
CA ARG A 137 19.53 8.26 12.78
C ARG A 137 20.75 8.13 11.88
N ALA A 138 20.58 8.17 10.57
CA ALA A 138 21.69 7.95 9.67
C ALA A 138 21.90 9.20 8.82
N ARG A 139 23.05 9.86 9.02
CA ARG A 139 23.69 10.67 7.98
C ARG A 139 24.08 9.74 6.82
N VAL A 140 23.11 9.07 6.20
CA VAL A 140 23.32 8.37 4.95
C VAL A 140 23.67 9.46 3.98
N GLU A 141 24.88 9.40 3.44
CA GLU A 141 25.29 10.20 2.29
C GLU A 141 24.12 10.28 1.32
N ARG A 142 23.82 11.48 0.82
CA ARG A 142 22.67 11.80 -0.06
C ARG A 142 22.71 11.01 -1.39
N LYS A 143 22.63 9.69 -1.33
CA LYS A 143 22.44 8.81 -2.47
C LYS A 143 20.95 8.80 -2.78
N PRO A 144 20.55 8.74 -4.06
CA PRO A 144 19.15 8.53 -4.42
C PRO A 144 18.73 7.13 -3.95
N VAL A 145 18.08 7.09 -2.79
CA VAL A 145 17.55 5.86 -2.19
C VAL A 145 16.10 5.69 -2.65
N GLU A 146 15.72 4.47 -3.02
CA GLU A 146 14.34 4.09 -3.38
C GLU A 146 13.77 3.17 -2.30
N ILE A 147 12.51 3.39 -1.93
CA ILE A 147 11.79 2.48 -1.04
C ILE A 147 11.39 1.24 -1.84
N SER A 148 11.98 0.11 -1.49
CA SER A 148 11.75 -1.16 -2.17
C SER A 148 10.49 -1.85 -1.69
N SER A 149 10.31 -1.91 -0.38
CA SER A 149 9.06 -2.34 0.21
C SER A 149 8.88 -1.73 1.59
N ILE A 150 7.63 -1.60 2.02
CA ILE A 150 7.28 -1.14 3.37
C ILE A 150 6.72 -2.35 4.09
N ARG A 151 7.37 -2.74 5.16
CA ARG A 151 6.90 -3.75 6.10
C ARG A 151 6.35 -3.05 7.33
N ASP A 152 6.00 -3.87 8.27
CA ASP A 152 5.18 -3.50 9.40
C ASP A 152 5.97 -2.99 10.59
N ASP A 153 7.26 -3.32 10.61
CA ASP A 153 8.22 -2.91 11.62
C ASP A 153 9.41 -2.18 10.98
N TYR A 154 9.68 -2.39 9.68
CA TYR A 154 10.73 -1.72 8.92
C TYR A 154 10.35 -1.31 7.50
N VAL A 155 11.16 -0.41 6.93
CA VAL A 155 11.18 -0.05 5.52
C VAL A 155 12.44 -0.64 4.89
N GLU A 156 12.26 -1.32 3.76
CA GLU A 156 13.35 -1.78 2.91
C GLU A 156 13.72 -0.66 1.93
N PHE A 157 14.97 -0.23 1.99
CA PHE A 157 15.56 0.74 1.09
C PHE A 157 16.58 0.06 0.17
N ASN A 158 16.58 0.43 -1.11
CA ASN A 158 17.64 0.07 -2.06
C ASN A 158 18.28 1.34 -2.63
N VAL A 159 19.54 1.24 -3.05
CA VAL A 159 20.14 2.27 -3.90
C VAL A 159 19.55 2.13 -5.31
N LYS A 160 19.10 3.24 -5.92
CA LYS A 160 18.53 3.20 -7.26
C LYS A 160 19.53 2.58 -8.26
N GLY A 161 19.18 1.42 -8.82
CA GLY A 161 20.03 0.67 -9.76
C GLY A 161 20.95 -0.38 -9.12
N ASP A 162 20.80 -0.66 -7.82
CA ASP A 162 21.57 -1.67 -7.09
C ASP A 162 20.64 -2.45 -6.13
N ASP A 163 20.27 -3.66 -6.56
CA ASP A 163 19.36 -4.56 -5.82
C ASP A 163 20.07 -5.40 -4.74
N GLU A 164 21.41 -5.38 -4.70
CA GLU A 164 22.23 -6.16 -3.77
C GLU A 164 22.42 -5.45 -2.44
N ASN A 165 22.50 -4.11 -2.46
CA ASN A 165 22.65 -3.30 -1.26
C ASN A 165 21.31 -2.84 -0.69
N ARG A 166 20.68 -3.73 0.08
CA ARG A 166 19.43 -3.45 0.81
C ARG A 166 19.70 -3.00 2.24
N TRP A 167 18.96 -2.01 2.70
CA TRP A 167 18.97 -1.55 4.08
C TRP A 167 17.59 -1.60 4.70
N TYR A 168 17.55 -2.00 5.96
CA TYR A 168 16.32 -2.18 6.72
C TYR A 168 16.30 -1.13 7.84
N VAL A 169 15.30 -0.25 7.81
CA VAL A 169 15.19 0.85 8.78
C VAL A 169 13.88 0.70 9.53
N PRO A 170 13.89 0.65 10.87
CA PRO A 170 12.65 0.60 11.64
C PRO A 170 11.71 1.75 11.29
N LEU A 171 10.40 1.50 11.18
CA LEU A 171 9.41 2.53 10.77
C LEU A 171 9.46 3.79 11.65
N LYS A 172 9.70 3.61 12.96
CA LYS A 172 9.84 4.70 13.93
C LYS A 172 11.03 5.64 13.63
N ASP A 173 12.04 5.13 12.95
CA ASP A 173 13.25 5.86 12.58
C ASP A 173 13.14 6.47 11.17
N VAL A 174 12.02 6.25 10.45
CA VAL A 174 11.73 6.84 9.15
C VAL A 174 10.82 8.06 9.34
N LEU A 175 11.28 9.22 8.88
CA LEU A 175 10.55 10.48 8.89
C LEU A 175 10.15 10.83 7.45
N LEU A 176 8.87 11.13 7.25
CA LEU A 176 8.34 11.62 5.99
C LEU A 176 8.29 13.14 6.05
N GLU A 177 9.03 13.81 5.17
CA GLU A 177 9.18 15.27 5.17
C GLU A 177 8.79 15.87 3.83
N GLY A 178 8.09 17.00 3.86
CA GLY A 178 7.74 17.76 2.66
C GLY A 178 6.78 18.91 2.98
N ASN A 179 6.82 19.97 2.16
CA ASN A 179 5.95 21.15 2.29
C ASN A 179 5.93 21.78 3.71
N GLY A 180 7.08 21.80 4.39
CA GLY A 180 7.21 22.32 5.76
C GLY A 180 6.54 21.45 6.84
N ARG A 181 6.11 20.23 6.50
CA ARG A 181 5.51 19.25 7.41
C ARG A 181 6.41 18.03 7.54
N ALA A 182 6.28 17.35 8.68
CA ALA A 182 6.96 16.09 8.93
C ALA A 182 6.08 15.17 9.75
N ILE A 183 6.13 13.86 9.47
CA ILE A 183 5.45 12.82 10.25
C ILE A 183 6.28 11.54 10.23
N SER A 184 6.44 10.86 11.36
CA SER A 184 7.09 9.54 11.35
C SER A 184 6.23 8.54 10.60
N MET A 185 6.86 7.60 9.89
CA MET A 185 6.13 6.61 9.11
C MET A 185 5.25 5.74 10.01
N ASP A 186 5.76 5.36 11.18
CA ASP A 186 5.00 4.65 12.22
C ASP A 186 3.73 5.43 12.64
N SER A 187 3.84 6.73 12.90
CA SER A 187 2.67 7.56 13.24
C SER A 187 1.70 7.69 12.07
N ALA A 188 2.20 7.82 10.84
CA ALA A 188 1.36 7.93 9.65
C ALA A 188 0.51 6.67 9.44
N LEU A 189 1.16 5.51 9.50
CA LEU A 189 0.53 4.20 9.40
C LEU A 189 -0.44 3.97 10.55
N ALA A 190 -0.05 4.32 11.79
CA ALA A 190 -0.93 4.23 12.95
C ALA A 190 -2.18 5.11 12.79
N GLN A 191 -2.08 6.33 12.26
CA GLN A 191 -3.24 7.20 12.05
C GLN A 191 -4.19 6.70 10.96
N MET A 192 -3.66 6.14 9.87
CA MET A 192 -4.46 5.53 8.81
C MET A 192 -5.10 4.21 9.26
N SER A 193 -4.41 3.47 10.13
CA SER A 193 -4.87 2.17 10.63
C SER A 193 -5.77 2.27 11.86
N ALA A 194 -5.61 3.27 12.73
CA ALA A 194 -6.31 3.36 14.03
C ALA A 194 -7.83 3.46 13.95
N ARG A 195 -8.38 3.73 12.75
CA ARG A 195 -9.81 3.78 12.48
C ARG A 195 -10.32 2.62 11.63
N ILE A 196 -9.43 1.71 11.26
CA ILE A 196 -9.70 0.39 10.68
C ILE A 196 -9.57 -0.58 11.85
N GLN A 197 -10.68 -1.14 12.36
CA GLN A 197 -10.58 -2.02 13.54
C GLN A 197 -9.65 -3.21 13.26
N PRO A 198 -8.82 -3.62 14.24
CA PRO A 198 -7.76 -4.59 14.01
C PRO A 198 -8.33 -6.01 13.96
N VAL A 199 -8.17 -6.72 12.84
CA VAL A 199 -7.95 -8.16 12.92
C VAL A 199 -6.47 -8.35 13.19
N VAL A 200 -6.14 -8.29 14.47
CA VAL A 200 -4.93 -8.85 15.06
C VAL A 200 -3.62 -8.17 14.62
N GLN A 201 -2.86 -7.73 15.60
CA GLN A 201 -1.40 -7.57 15.57
C GLN A 201 -0.62 -8.84 15.09
N GLN A 202 -1.24 -9.77 14.36
CA GLN A 202 -0.62 -10.96 13.78
C GLN A 202 -0.40 -10.86 12.27
N GLN A 203 -0.84 -9.79 11.60
CA GLN A 203 -0.59 -9.65 10.16
C GLN A 203 0.87 -9.34 9.80
N LEU A 204 1.76 -9.22 10.79
CA LEU A 204 3.05 -8.57 10.67
C LEU A 204 4.23 -9.38 11.27
N ASN A 205 4.03 -10.65 11.62
CA ASN A 205 5.12 -11.55 12.00
C ASN A 205 5.68 -12.25 10.75
N PHE A 206 6.40 -11.51 9.89
CA PHE A 206 7.29 -12.09 8.88
C PHE A 206 8.47 -11.18 8.57
#